data_AF-A0A961QEA4-F1
#
_entry.id   AF-A0A961QEA4-F1
#
_cell.length_a   1.000
_cell.length_b   1.000
_cell.length_c   1.000
_cell.angle_alpha   90.00
_cell.angle_beta   90.00
_cell.angle_gamma   90.00
#
_symmetry.space_group_name_H-M   'P 1'
#
loop_
_entity.id
_entity.type
_entity.pdbx_description
1 polymer ?
#
loop_
_entity_poly.entity_id
_entity_poly.type
_entity_poly.pdbx_seq_one_letter_code
_entity_poly.pdbx_strand_id
1 'polypeptide(L)'
;DAEKCARYRITNQAGGMCGRCMKTCPWNLQGLFAEAPFRWLAMNAPGTAKALAGLDDRLGRGAINPVKAWWWDIELDKPGKRYVAAAQTNRRGLSPDLDLKYEDQTLAVYPADVMPLPFPITQPLNREEGIARYRALLTPEEYRNRLAKGQTEGLVPGTRPPGEPPVFPMVIARREDLSDDTVRFELTRADGQPLPPFDAGAHVSLMIAPEYQRDYSLAGDPADAAKYVLGIQRESAGRGGSLLIHRVFRPGRRVFVTPPSNLFPLDEGAPFSLLLGGGIGITPMLTMAHRLHALGRDFRLHYLARGTAPFGAEIAAAPWADRAQTHLKTTGPRVDMRTLIPPYTPGAKLYTCGGAGFMDGVFDTARAQGWPEDALAREYFAVPEAPDWVNHPFTLRLTQSGRDIPVAADQSATEALAAHGIAVPTKCSDGICGVCAVTHHAPEGIEHRDYVLSARERESRVILCCSRAREDGGLLPVDL
;
A
#
# COMPACT_ATOMS: atom_id res chain seq x y z
N ASP A 1 -28.07 -19.84 -0.02
CA ASP A 1 -27.81 -19.11 -1.28
C ASP A 1 -28.68 -17.89 -1.50
N ALA A 2 -30.01 -17.99 -1.42
CA ALA A 2 -30.92 -16.85 -1.58
C ALA A 2 -30.57 -15.64 -0.68
N GLU A 3 -30.25 -15.87 0.60
CA GLU A 3 -29.80 -14.82 1.53
C GLU A 3 -28.49 -14.15 1.07
N LYS A 4 -27.50 -14.93 0.64
CA LYS A 4 -26.20 -14.41 0.17
C LYS A 4 -26.38 -13.58 -1.10
N CYS A 5 -27.22 -14.04 -2.03
CA CYS A 5 -27.57 -13.33 -3.26
C CYS A 5 -28.31 -12.02 -2.97
N ALA A 6 -29.31 -12.04 -2.07
CA ALA A 6 -30.04 -10.86 -1.64
C ALA A 6 -29.10 -9.84 -0.96
N ARG A 7 -28.25 -10.31 -0.03
CA ARG A 7 -27.26 -9.48 0.65
C ARG A 7 -26.29 -8.82 -0.33
N TYR A 8 -25.76 -9.58 -1.30
CA TYR A 8 -24.90 -9.03 -2.35
C TYR A 8 -25.61 -7.95 -3.18
N ARG A 9 -26.85 -8.20 -3.61
CA ARG A 9 -27.59 -7.24 -4.45
C ARG A 9 -27.98 -5.96 -3.69
N ILE A 10 -28.42 -6.09 -2.45
CA ILE A 10 -28.86 -4.97 -1.62
C ILE A 10 -27.68 -4.08 -1.20
N THR A 11 -26.47 -4.64 -1.13
CA THR A 11 -25.28 -3.90 -0.68
C THR A 11 -24.39 -3.36 -1.80
N ASN A 12 -24.56 -3.83 -3.05
CA ASN A 12 -23.81 -3.33 -4.22
C ASN A 12 -24.73 -2.57 -5.19
N GLN A 13 -24.54 -1.25 -5.27
CA GLN A 13 -25.14 -0.42 -6.31
C GLN A 13 -24.59 -0.85 -7.67
N ALA A 14 -25.48 -1.06 -8.65
CA ALA A 14 -25.15 -1.63 -9.96
C ALA A 14 -24.50 -3.04 -9.95
N GLY A 15 -24.69 -3.85 -8.89
CA GLY A 15 -24.10 -5.19 -8.81
C GLY A 15 -24.41 -6.04 -10.04
N GLY A 16 -23.38 -6.34 -10.85
CA GLY A 16 -23.50 -7.19 -12.02
C GLY A 16 -23.73 -8.64 -11.61
N MET A 17 -24.98 -9.10 -11.57
CA MET A 17 -25.23 -10.53 -11.62
C MET A 17 -25.24 -10.95 -13.09
N CYS A 18 -24.19 -11.67 -13.51
CA CYS A 18 -24.16 -12.26 -14.85
C CYS A 18 -25.37 -13.19 -15.03
N GLY A 19 -25.87 -13.33 -16.26
CA GLY A 19 -27.03 -14.20 -16.57
C GLY A 19 -26.94 -15.63 -16.04
N ARG A 20 -25.73 -16.09 -15.65
CA ARG A 20 -25.49 -17.36 -14.95
C ARG A 20 -26.27 -17.49 -13.64
N CYS A 21 -26.44 -16.42 -12.87
CA CYS A 21 -27.23 -16.44 -11.63
C CYS A 21 -28.72 -16.70 -11.89
N MET A 22 -29.27 -16.36 -13.07
CA MET A 22 -30.62 -16.76 -13.44
C MET A 22 -30.71 -18.20 -13.92
N LYS A 23 -29.68 -18.69 -14.60
CA LYS A 23 -29.66 -20.06 -15.11
C LYS A 23 -29.46 -21.08 -13.99
N THR A 24 -28.71 -20.75 -12.93
CA THR A 24 -28.43 -21.68 -11.82
C THR A 24 -29.30 -21.46 -10.59
N CYS A 25 -30.07 -20.37 -10.50
CA CYS A 25 -30.94 -20.14 -9.36
C CYS A 25 -32.09 -21.16 -9.35
N PRO A 26 -32.26 -21.94 -8.26
CA PRO A 26 -33.32 -22.95 -8.19
C PRO A 26 -34.74 -22.37 -8.27
N TRP A 27 -34.91 -21.06 -8.03
CA TRP A 27 -36.19 -20.37 -8.15
C TRP A 27 -36.48 -19.91 -9.58
N ASN A 28 -35.44 -19.84 -10.42
CA ASN A 28 -35.52 -19.47 -11.83
C ASN A 28 -35.51 -20.67 -12.78
N LEU A 29 -34.95 -21.80 -12.36
CA LEU A 29 -34.98 -23.08 -13.08
C LEU A 29 -36.42 -23.51 -13.41
N GLN A 30 -36.78 -23.48 -14.69
CA GLN A 30 -38.02 -24.03 -15.24
C GLN A 30 -37.66 -25.12 -16.26
N GLY A 31 -38.54 -26.08 -16.50
CA GLY A 31 -38.36 -27.04 -17.59
C GLY A 31 -37.37 -28.19 -17.32
N LEU A 32 -36.78 -28.32 -16.12
CA LEU A 32 -35.84 -29.43 -15.80
C LEU A 32 -36.34 -30.80 -16.25
N PHE A 33 -37.61 -31.13 -15.96
CA PHE A 33 -38.18 -32.42 -16.34
C PHE A 33 -38.42 -32.52 -17.86
N ALA A 34 -38.86 -31.45 -18.50
CA ALA A 34 -39.05 -31.39 -19.96
C ALA A 34 -37.71 -31.44 -20.72
N GLU A 35 -36.61 -30.99 -20.10
CA GLU A 35 -35.26 -30.96 -20.67
C GLU A 35 -34.42 -32.20 -20.33
N ALA A 36 -34.95 -33.10 -19.50
CA ALA A 36 -34.24 -34.32 -19.08
C ALA A 36 -33.72 -35.17 -20.27
N PRO A 37 -34.47 -35.39 -21.37
CA PRO A 37 -33.98 -36.15 -22.51
C PRO A 37 -32.78 -35.48 -23.21
N PHE A 38 -32.82 -34.15 -23.36
CA PHE A 38 -31.74 -33.40 -24.00
C PHE A 38 -30.48 -33.34 -23.14
N ARG A 39 -30.64 -33.20 -21.81
CA ARG A 39 -29.51 -33.25 -20.86
C ARG A 39 -28.89 -34.64 -20.82
N TRP A 40 -29.71 -35.69 -20.79
CA TRP A 40 -29.24 -37.06 -20.88
C TRP A 40 -28.45 -37.28 -22.18
N LEU A 41 -28.97 -36.81 -23.31
CA LEU A 41 -28.31 -36.92 -24.61
C LEU A 41 -26.97 -36.17 -24.66
N ALA A 42 -26.90 -34.96 -24.11
CA ALA A 42 -25.65 -34.18 -24.05
C ALA A 42 -24.57 -34.89 -23.20
N MET A 43 -24.96 -35.57 -22.12
CA MET A 43 -24.04 -36.30 -21.24
C MET A 43 -23.58 -37.64 -21.84
N ASN A 44 -24.47 -38.38 -22.49
CA ASN A 44 -24.20 -39.73 -22.99
C ASN A 44 -23.72 -39.76 -24.45
N ALA A 45 -23.89 -38.66 -25.18
CA ALA A 45 -23.37 -38.49 -26.53
C ALA A 45 -22.74 -37.09 -26.67
N PRO A 46 -21.50 -36.88 -26.19
CA PRO A 46 -20.86 -35.56 -26.10
C PRO A 46 -20.76 -34.80 -27.42
N GLY A 47 -20.71 -35.52 -28.56
CA GLY A 47 -20.73 -34.91 -29.89
C GLY A 47 -22.02 -34.13 -30.21
N THR A 48 -23.11 -34.41 -29.50
CA THR A 48 -24.39 -33.70 -29.65
C THR A 48 -24.41 -32.35 -28.93
N ALA A 49 -23.48 -32.11 -28.00
CA ALA A 49 -23.51 -30.95 -27.11
C ALA A 49 -23.52 -29.60 -27.86
N LYS A 50 -22.70 -29.44 -28.92
CA LYS A 50 -22.67 -28.19 -29.72
C LYS A 50 -24.00 -27.94 -30.43
N ALA A 51 -24.60 -28.98 -31.02
CA ALA A 51 -25.86 -28.86 -31.73
C ALA A 51 -27.03 -28.56 -30.78
N LEU A 52 -27.04 -29.22 -29.62
CA LEU A 52 -28.04 -28.98 -28.57
C LEU A 52 -27.92 -27.57 -27.99
N ALA A 53 -26.71 -27.07 -27.75
CA ALA A 53 -26.49 -25.69 -27.32
C ALA A 53 -26.99 -24.68 -28.36
N GLY A 54 -26.66 -24.88 -29.65
CA GLY A 54 -27.14 -24.00 -30.71
C GLY A 54 -28.67 -24.04 -30.90
N LEU A 55 -29.31 -25.19 -30.65
CA LEU A 55 -30.77 -25.31 -30.63
C LEU A 55 -31.37 -24.56 -29.42
N ASP A 56 -30.76 -24.70 -28.24
CA ASP A 56 -31.18 -24.00 -27.01
C ASP A 56 -31.16 -22.48 -27.21
N ASP A 57 -30.06 -21.95 -27.75
CA ASP A 57 -29.88 -20.51 -28.03
C ASP A 57 -30.90 -20.00 -29.06
N ARG A 58 -31.14 -20.75 -30.15
CA ARG A 58 -32.14 -20.39 -31.19
C ARG A 58 -33.57 -20.37 -30.65
N LEU A 59 -33.88 -21.26 -29.70
CA LEU A 59 -35.18 -21.30 -29.04
C LEU A 59 -35.32 -20.21 -27.95
N GLY A 60 -34.29 -19.35 -27.78
CA GLY A 60 -34.27 -18.31 -26.76
C GLY A 60 -34.23 -18.87 -25.33
N ARG A 61 -33.90 -20.17 -25.18
CA ARG A 61 -33.83 -20.81 -23.87
C ARG A 61 -32.61 -20.26 -23.13
N GLY A 62 -32.82 -19.92 -21.85
CA GLY A 62 -31.80 -19.26 -21.04
C GLY A 62 -31.67 -17.74 -21.20
N ALA A 63 -32.53 -17.10 -22.01
CA ALA A 63 -32.71 -15.65 -21.96
C ALA A 63 -33.26 -15.19 -20.58
N ILE A 64 -33.09 -13.90 -20.27
CA ILE A 64 -33.61 -13.30 -19.04
C ILE A 64 -35.13 -13.45 -19.00
N ASN A 65 -35.68 -14.07 -17.94
CA ASN A 65 -37.12 -14.06 -17.69
C ASN A 65 -37.49 -12.82 -16.86
N PRO A 66 -38.08 -11.76 -17.47
CA PRO A 66 -38.33 -10.50 -16.78
C PRO A 66 -39.36 -10.61 -15.66
N VAL A 67 -40.24 -11.62 -15.70
CA VAL A 67 -41.26 -11.84 -14.65
C VAL A 67 -40.60 -12.17 -13.29
N LYS A 68 -39.43 -12.80 -13.31
CA LYS A 68 -38.68 -13.18 -12.10
C LYS A 68 -37.62 -12.15 -11.68
N ALA A 69 -37.61 -10.97 -12.31
CA ALA A 69 -36.66 -9.88 -12.05
C ALA A 69 -37.09 -8.92 -10.94
N TRP A 70 -38.25 -9.10 -10.31
CA TRP A 70 -38.79 -8.15 -9.30
C TRP A 70 -37.85 -7.84 -8.12
N TRP A 71 -36.94 -8.76 -7.75
CA TRP A 71 -35.94 -8.56 -6.70
C TRP A 71 -34.59 -8.01 -7.25
N TRP A 72 -34.45 -7.82 -8.56
CA TRP A 72 -33.31 -7.16 -9.21
C TRP A 72 -33.48 -5.65 -9.25
N ASP A 73 -34.72 -5.21 -9.35
CA ASP A 73 -35.12 -3.82 -9.49
C ASP A 73 -35.32 -3.14 -8.13
N ILE A 74 -34.73 -3.70 -7.05
CA ILE A 74 -34.78 -3.13 -5.70
C ILE A 74 -33.39 -2.74 -5.20
N GLU A 75 -33.30 -1.63 -4.48
CA GLU A 75 -32.13 -1.19 -3.73
C GLU A 75 -32.52 -0.73 -2.31
N LEU A 76 -31.57 -0.75 -1.38
CA LEU A 76 -31.80 -0.24 -0.03
C LEU A 76 -31.39 1.23 0.05
N ASP A 77 -32.39 2.09 0.26
CA ASP A 77 -32.21 3.47 0.69
C ASP A 77 -31.69 3.45 2.14
N LYS A 78 -30.36 3.50 2.31
CA LYS A 78 -29.71 3.43 3.64
C LYS A 78 -30.18 4.57 4.58
N PRO A 79 -30.29 5.84 4.12
CA PRO A 79 -30.90 6.90 4.92
C PRO A 79 -32.36 6.62 5.29
N GLY A 80 -33.18 6.17 4.33
CA GLY A 80 -34.61 5.94 4.54
C GLY A 80 -34.98 4.58 5.14
N LYS A 81 -34.01 3.67 5.32
CA LYS A 81 -34.19 2.28 5.79
C LYS A 81 -35.32 1.53 5.09
N ARG A 82 -35.50 1.75 3.79
CA ARG A 82 -36.58 1.17 2.98
C ARG A 82 -36.05 0.63 1.66
N TYR A 83 -36.79 -0.30 1.07
CA TYR A 83 -36.51 -0.76 -0.29
C TYR A 83 -37.15 0.21 -1.29
N VAL A 84 -36.38 0.64 -2.28
CA VAL A 84 -36.82 1.51 -3.36
C VAL A 84 -36.50 0.86 -4.70
N ALA A 85 -37.12 1.35 -5.78
CA ALA A 85 -36.78 0.92 -7.13
C ALA A 85 -35.31 1.26 -7.43
N ALA A 86 -34.56 0.31 -7.97
CA ALA A 86 -33.14 0.48 -8.28
C ALA A 86 -32.95 1.57 -9.35
N ALA A 87 -32.08 2.55 -9.07
CA ALA A 87 -31.80 3.63 -10.02
C ALA A 87 -31.08 3.14 -11.30
N GLN A 88 -30.37 2.01 -11.22
CA GLN A 88 -29.68 1.36 -12.35
C GLN A 88 -29.70 -0.16 -12.20
N THR A 89 -29.90 -0.87 -13.32
CA THR A 89 -29.80 -2.33 -13.41
C THR A 89 -28.87 -2.73 -14.54
N ASN A 90 -27.79 -3.44 -14.21
CA ASN A 90 -26.82 -3.95 -15.19
C ASN A 90 -27.41 -5.14 -15.95
N ARG A 91 -28.33 -4.87 -16.88
CA ARG A 91 -29.00 -5.89 -17.69
C ARG A 91 -28.09 -6.33 -18.84
N ARG A 92 -27.52 -7.53 -18.74
CA ARG A 92 -26.72 -8.15 -19.81
C ARG A 92 -27.40 -9.42 -20.32
N GLY A 93 -27.79 -9.42 -21.59
CA GLY A 93 -28.36 -10.59 -22.27
C GLY A 93 -27.32 -11.66 -22.61
N LEU A 94 -27.77 -12.76 -23.21
CA LEU A 94 -26.86 -13.68 -23.89
C LEU A 94 -26.29 -12.98 -25.13
N SER A 95 -25.03 -13.28 -25.45
CA SER A 95 -24.38 -12.87 -26.69
C SER A 95 -24.17 -14.13 -27.54
N PRO A 96 -25.23 -14.66 -28.18
CA PRO A 96 -25.17 -15.93 -28.90
C PRO A 96 -24.27 -15.86 -30.14
N ASP A 97 -24.08 -14.66 -30.69
CA ASP A 97 -23.23 -14.40 -31.85
C ASP A 97 -21.79 -14.03 -31.48
N LEU A 98 -21.39 -14.20 -30.20
CA LEU A 98 -20.05 -13.89 -29.75
C LEU A 98 -19.06 -14.94 -30.27
N ASP A 99 -18.33 -14.58 -31.32
CA ASP A 99 -17.22 -15.37 -31.87
C ASP A 99 -15.94 -15.14 -31.03
N LEU A 100 -15.75 -15.98 -30.00
CA LEU A 100 -14.55 -15.94 -29.15
C LEU A 100 -13.38 -16.66 -29.82
N LYS A 101 -12.48 -15.90 -30.41
CA LYS A 101 -11.18 -16.39 -30.89
C LYS A 101 -10.17 -16.39 -29.74
N TYR A 102 -9.25 -17.35 -29.70
CA TYR A 102 -8.26 -17.39 -28.62
C TYR A 102 -7.20 -16.30 -28.82
N GLU A 103 -6.96 -15.93 -30.09
CA GLU A 103 -6.04 -14.88 -30.52
C GLU A 103 -6.47 -13.50 -30.01
N ASP A 104 -7.79 -13.29 -29.90
CA ASP A 104 -8.38 -12.04 -29.42
C ASP A 104 -8.46 -11.97 -27.88
N GLN A 105 -8.05 -13.04 -27.18
CA GLN A 105 -8.10 -13.11 -25.72
C GLN A 105 -6.74 -12.77 -25.10
N THR A 106 -6.73 -11.75 -24.24
CA THR A 106 -5.57 -11.41 -23.41
C THR A 106 -5.63 -12.17 -22.09
N LEU A 107 -5.04 -13.36 -22.07
CA LEU A 107 -4.94 -14.20 -20.87
C LEU A 107 -3.55 -14.06 -20.24
N ALA A 108 -3.50 -14.14 -18.91
CA ALA A 108 -2.28 -14.15 -18.13
C ALA A 108 -2.16 -15.49 -17.39
N VAL A 109 -0.96 -16.07 -17.37
CA VAL A 109 -0.67 -17.33 -16.65
C VAL A 109 0.37 -17.10 -15.57
N TYR A 110 0.14 -17.69 -14.39
CA TYR A 110 1.03 -17.61 -13.23
C TYR A 110 1.41 -19.02 -12.77
N PRO A 111 2.41 -19.65 -13.43
CA PRO A 111 2.88 -20.98 -13.05
C PRO A 111 3.59 -20.98 -11.68
N ALA A 112 3.91 -22.18 -11.18
CA ALA A 112 4.37 -22.41 -9.81
C ALA A 112 5.66 -21.66 -9.40
N ASP A 113 6.47 -21.24 -10.37
CA ASP A 113 7.70 -20.48 -10.19
C ASP A 113 7.47 -18.99 -9.89
N VAL A 114 6.28 -18.46 -10.23
CA VAL A 114 5.87 -17.07 -9.97
C VAL A 114 4.73 -16.94 -8.98
N MET A 115 4.24 -18.07 -8.46
CA MET A 115 3.22 -18.03 -7.42
C MET A 115 3.73 -17.28 -6.17
N PRO A 116 2.86 -16.49 -5.50
CA PRO A 116 3.24 -15.80 -4.28
C PRO A 116 3.78 -16.79 -3.25
N LEU A 117 4.88 -16.43 -2.61
CA LEU A 117 5.42 -17.19 -1.48
C LEU A 117 4.41 -17.19 -0.32
N PRO A 118 4.41 -18.21 0.55
CA PRO A 118 3.42 -18.36 1.64
C PRO A 118 3.66 -17.40 2.82
N PHE A 119 4.11 -16.18 2.54
CA PHE A 119 4.35 -15.14 3.52
C PHE A 119 3.16 -14.19 3.60
N PRO A 120 2.78 -13.71 4.81
CA PRO A 120 1.63 -12.85 5.03
C PRO A 120 1.91 -11.39 4.63
N ILE A 121 2.55 -11.20 3.47
CA ILE A 121 2.85 -9.91 2.85
C ILE A 121 2.26 -9.89 1.45
N THR A 122 1.77 -8.73 1.03
CA THR A 122 1.27 -8.54 -0.34
C THR A 122 2.41 -8.71 -1.34
N GLN A 123 2.26 -9.66 -2.26
CA GLN A 123 3.18 -9.87 -3.38
C GLN A 123 2.42 -9.54 -4.66
N PRO A 124 2.61 -8.35 -5.25
CA PRO A 124 1.93 -8.00 -6.48
C PRO A 124 2.35 -8.96 -7.60
N LEU A 125 1.37 -9.44 -8.36
CA LEU A 125 1.61 -10.24 -9.55
C LEU A 125 1.75 -9.31 -10.76
N ASN A 126 2.79 -9.52 -11.58
CA ASN A 126 2.96 -8.78 -12.83
C ASN A 126 2.06 -9.37 -13.91
N ARG A 127 0.97 -8.65 -14.23
CA ARG A 127 -0.01 -9.09 -15.23
C ARG A 127 0.56 -9.19 -16.63
N GLU A 128 1.38 -8.23 -17.03
CA GLU A 128 1.99 -8.22 -18.38
C GLU A 128 3.01 -9.36 -18.54
N GLU A 129 3.79 -9.63 -17.49
CA GLU A 129 4.63 -10.84 -17.47
C GLU A 129 3.78 -12.10 -17.61
N GLY A 130 2.65 -12.18 -16.90
CA GLY A 130 1.71 -13.28 -17.04
C GLY A 130 1.15 -13.41 -18.47
N ILE A 131 0.88 -12.30 -19.15
CA ILE A 131 0.41 -12.28 -20.56
C ILE A 131 1.51 -12.74 -21.50
N ALA A 132 2.73 -12.24 -21.33
CA ALA A 132 3.89 -12.63 -22.12
C ALA A 132 4.17 -14.14 -21.96
N ARG A 133 4.08 -14.67 -20.73
CA ARG A 133 4.19 -16.09 -20.43
C ARG A 133 3.10 -16.91 -21.10
N TYR A 134 1.85 -16.43 -21.07
CA TYR A 134 0.73 -17.13 -21.71
C TYR A 134 0.97 -17.25 -23.22
N ARG A 135 1.42 -16.17 -23.88
CA ARG A 135 1.77 -16.18 -25.31
C ARG A 135 2.95 -17.10 -25.63
N ALA A 136 3.86 -17.32 -24.69
CA ALA A 136 5.01 -18.20 -24.84
C ALA A 136 4.71 -19.68 -24.51
N LEU A 137 3.49 -20.02 -24.08
CA LEU A 137 3.13 -21.41 -23.80
C LEU A 137 3.12 -22.25 -25.08
N LEU A 138 3.60 -23.48 -24.97
CA LEU A 138 3.48 -24.48 -26.02
C LEU A 138 2.01 -24.79 -26.27
N THR A 139 1.64 -24.94 -27.55
CA THR A 139 0.35 -25.51 -27.91
C THR A 139 0.26 -26.97 -27.43
N PRO A 140 -0.96 -27.52 -27.24
CA PRO A 140 -1.13 -28.92 -26.85
C PRO A 140 -0.49 -29.93 -27.82
N GLU A 141 -0.35 -29.57 -29.09
CA GLU A 141 0.33 -30.41 -30.08
C GLU A 141 1.86 -30.37 -29.92
N GLU A 142 2.45 -29.18 -29.82
CA GLU A 142 3.89 -29.01 -29.57
C GLU A 142 4.32 -29.68 -28.26
N TYR A 143 3.53 -29.54 -27.21
CA TYR A 143 3.77 -30.19 -25.92
C TYR A 143 3.80 -31.72 -26.04
N ARG A 144 2.82 -32.32 -26.73
CA ARG A 144 2.77 -33.78 -26.98
C ARG A 144 3.94 -34.24 -27.84
N ASN A 145 4.31 -33.47 -28.85
CA ASN A 145 5.44 -33.79 -29.73
C ASN A 145 6.77 -33.75 -28.98
N ARG A 146 6.98 -32.77 -28.09
CA ARG A 146 8.17 -32.71 -27.23
C ARG A 146 8.23 -33.87 -26.25
N LEU A 147 7.11 -34.22 -25.62
CA LEU A 147 7.02 -35.39 -24.75
C LEU A 147 7.36 -36.69 -25.49
N ALA A 148 6.81 -36.90 -26.69
CA ALA A 148 7.08 -38.09 -27.51
C ALA A 148 8.57 -38.23 -27.90
N LYS A 149 9.30 -37.11 -28.00
CA LYS A 149 10.74 -37.05 -28.29
C LYS A 149 11.62 -37.11 -27.03
N GLY A 150 11.04 -37.24 -25.83
CA GLY A 150 11.79 -37.21 -24.57
C GLY A 150 12.36 -35.84 -24.19
N GLN A 151 11.91 -34.75 -24.81
CA GLN A 151 12.43 -33.39 -24.60
C GLN A 151 11.71 -32.70 -23.42
N THR A 152 11.93 -33.21 -22.21
CA THR A 152 11.16 -32.83 -21.01
C THR A 152 11.63 -31.57 -20.30
N GLU A 153 12.82 -31.06 -20.63
CA GLU A 153 13.38 -29.88 -19.99
C GLU A 153 12.52 -28.62 -20.21
N GLY A 154 12.15 -27.94 -19.13
CA GLY A 154 11.32 -26.73 -19.18
C GLY A 154 9.87 -26.94 -19.65
N LEU A 155 9.38 -28.18 -19.76
CA LEU A 155 7.97 -28.45 -20.08
C LEU A 155 7.02 -28.03 -18.94
N VAL A 156 7.49 -28.12 -17.70
CA VAL A 156 6.76 -27.70 -16.50
C VAL A 156 7.67 -26.76 -15.71
N PRO A 157 7.25 -25.51 -15.46
CA PRO A 157 8.00 -24.60 -14.59
C PRO A 157 8.16 -25.20 -13.20
N GLY A 158 9.35 -25.04 -12.62
CA GLY A 158 9.64 -25.51 -11.26
C GLY A 158 8.83 -24.75 -10.20
N THR A 159 8.93 -25.18 -8.94
CA THR A 159 8.39 -24.41 -7.81
C THR A 159 9.36 -23.31 -7.42
N ARG A 160 8.84 -22.14 -7.04
CA ARG A 160 9.66 -21.10 -6.41
C ARG A 160 10.20 -21.61 -5.06
N PRO A 161 11.53 -21.70 -4.85
CA PRO A 161 12.06 -22.12 -3.56
C PRO A 161 11.69 -21.07 -2.50
N PRO A 162 11.32 -21.48 -1.28
CA PRO A 162 11.04 -20.53 -0.22
C PRO A 162 12.34 -19.80 0.16
N GLY A 163 12.34 -18.47 0.04
CA GLY A 163 13.38 -17.61 0.59
C GLY A 163 13.21 -17.40 2.10
N GLU A 164 14.01 -16.53 2.69
CA GLU A 164 13.77 -16.07 4.07
C GLU A 164 12.46 -15.26 4.15
N PRO A 165 11.65 -15.44 5.21
CA PRO A 165 10.46 -14.64 5.39
C PRO A 165 10.80 -13.14 5.49
N PRO A 166 10.19 -12.26 4.68
CA PRO A 166 10.43 -10.81 4.73
C PRO A 166 9.77 -10.15 5.95
N VAL A 167 9.09 -10.96 6.77
CA VAL A 167 8.38 -10.55 7.98
C VAL A 167 8.56 -11.61 9.05
N PHE A 168 8.50 -11.20 10.31
CA PHE A 168 8.54 -12.10 11.44
C PHE A 168 7.33 -11.93 12.36
N PRO A 169 6.94 -13.00 13.08
CA PRO A 169 5.75 -12.98 13.92
C PRO A 169 6.03 -12.27 15.25
N MET A 170 5.11 -11.40 15.63
CA MET A 170 5.08 -10.72 16.91
C MET A 170 3.75 -10.98 17.63
N VAL A 171 3.74 -10.68 18.93
CA VAL A 171 2.53 -10.68 19.74
C VAL A 171 2.35 -9.30 20.37
N ILE A 172 1.11 -8.83 20.41
CA ILE A 172 0.77 -7.64 21.18
C ILE A 172 0.86 -8.01 22.66
N ALA A 173 1.91 -7.59 23.34
CA ALA A 173 2.10 -7.85 24.77
C ALA A 173 1.21 -6.90 25.60
N ARG A 174 1.13 -5.63 25.20
CA ARG A 174 0.34 -4.61 25.90
C ARG A 174 -0.35 -3.68 24.90
N ARG A 175 -1.54 -3.21 25.31
CA ARG A 175 -2.29 -2.14 24.66
C ARG A 175 -2.64 -1.10 25.70
N GLU A 176 -2.50 0.17 25.35
CA GLU A 176 -2.92 1.29 26.18
C GLU A 176 -3.53 2.38 25.31
N ASP A 177 -4.77 2.76 25.58
CA ASP A 177 -5.45 3.85 24.88
C ASP A 177 -5.02 5.18 25.52
N LEU A 178 -4.16 5.93 24.82
CA LEU A 178 -3.55 7.18 25.31
C LEU A 178 -4.48 8.39 25.16
N SER A 179 -5.41 8.32 24.21
CA SER A 179 -6.47 9.29 23.94
C SER A 179 -7.61 8.62 23.18
N ASP A 180 -8.68 9.37 22.87
CA ASP A 180 -9.83 8.89 22.08
C ASP A 180 -9.47 8.38 20.67
N ASP A 181 -8.32 8.81 20.14
CA ASP A 181 -7.85 8.52 18.80
C ASP A 181 -6.44 7.92 18.75
N THR A 182 -5.72 7.78 19.86
CA THR A 182 -4.34 7.27 19.86
C THR A 182 -4.20 6.08 20.79
N VAL A 183 -3.65 4.98 20.25
CA VAL A 183 -3.34 3.76 21.00
C VAL A 183 -1.85 3.48 20.96
N ARG A 184 -1.31 3.01 22.09
CA ARG A 184 0.04 2.53 22.24
C ARG A 184 0.04 1.00 22.30
N PHE A 185 0.92 0.37 21.55
CA PHE A 185 1.16 -1.06 21.60
C PHE A 185 2.60 -1.36 21.99
N GLU A 186 2.78 -2.37 22.82
CA GLU A 186 4.07 -3.04 23.02
C GLU A 186 4.02 -4.39 22.31
N LEU A 187 4.97 -4.62 21.41
CA LEU A 187 5.10 -5.84 20.63
C LEU A 187 6.34 -6.61 21.08
N THR A 188 6.21 -7.91 21.28
CA THR A 188 7.34 -8.82 21.57
C THR A 188 7.38 -9.95 20.55
N ARG A 189 8.54 -10.59 20.37
CA ARG A 189 8.66 -11.70 19.42
C ARG A 189 7.81 -12.87 19.85
N ALA A 190 7.00 -13.40 18.93
CA ALA A 190 6.12 -14.54 19.21
C ALA A 190 6.87 -15.88 19.25
N ASP A 191 8.07 -15.93 18.69
CA ASP A 191 8.93 -17.13 18.59
C ASP A 191 10.06 -17.16 19.63
N GLY A 192 10.09 -16.19 20.56
CA GLY A 192 11.09 -16.11 21.63
C GLY A 192 12.49 -15.71 21.17
N GLN A 193 12.68 -15.37 19.89
CA GLN A 193 13.96 -14.88 19.39
C GLN A 193 14.21 -13.43 19.85
N PRO A 194 15.47 -12.95 19.80
CA PRO A 194 15.77 -11.53 19.99
C PRO A 194 15.09 -10.66 18.93
N LEU A 195 14.70 -9.45 19.32
CA LEU A 195 14.26 -8.44 18.36
C LEU A 195 15.44 -7.94 17.55
N PRO A 196 15.28 -7.74 16.22
CA PRO A 196 16.26 -6.98 15.45
C PRO A 196 16.49 -5.61 16.09
N PRO A 197 17.74 -5.15 16.24
CA PRO A 197 18.01 -3.80 16.71
C PRO A 197 17.47 -2.77 15.70
N PHE A 198 17.21 -1.56 16.17
CA PHE A 198 16.80 -0.45 15.31
C PHE A 198 17.48 0.83 15.72
N ASP A 199 17.69 1.72 14.76
CA ASP A 199 18.24 3.06 14.99
C ASP A 199 17.12 4.07 15.26
N ALA A 200 17.44 5.17 15.95
CA ALA A 200 16.48 6.25 16.17
C ALA A 200 15.91 6.79 14.85
N GLY A 201 14.59 6.98 14.79
CA GLY A 201 13.84 7.35 13.59
C GLY A 201 13.31 6.16 12.77
N ALA A 202 13.67 4.92 13.11
CA ALA A 202 13.21 3.75 12.35
C ALA A 202 11.70 3.48 12.49
N HIS A 203 11.15 2.82 11.46
CA HIS A 203 9.77 2.34 11.40
C HIS A 203 9.71 0.86 11.01
N VAL A 204 8.55 0.25 11.24
CA VAL A 204 8.22 -1.11 10.76
C VAL A 204 6.92 -1.10 9.96
N SER A 205 6.82 -1.95 8.93
CA SER A 205 5.53 -2.26 8.31
C SER A 205 4.78 -3.27 9.15
N LEU A 206 3.55 -2.96 9.55
CA LEU A 206 2.62 -3.87 10.20
C LEU A 206 1.62 -4.44 9.19
N MET A 207 1.49 -5.77 9.18
CA MET A 207 0.53 -6.50 8.35
C MET A 207 -0.79 -6.63 9.12
N ILE A 208 -1.70 -5.70 8.88
CA ILE A 208 -2.99 -5.60 9.59
C ILE A 208 -4.00 -6.60 9.00
N ALA A 209 -4.08 -6.64 7.67
CA ALA A 209 -4.87 -7.53 6.83
C ALA A 209 -4.20 -7.60 5.43
N PRO A 210 -4.56 -8.55 4.54
CA PRO A 210 -3.96 -8.66 3.21
C PRO A 210 -3.95 -7.36 2.39
N GLU A 211 -4.97 -6.51 2.56
CA GLU A 211 -5.13 -5.19 1.92
C GLU A 211 -4.55 -4.02 2.74
N TYR A 212 -4.14 -4.26 3.99
CA TYR A 212 -3.72 -3.24 4.94
C TYR A 212 -2.33 -3.53 5.51
N GLN A 213 -1.31 -3.15 4.74
CA GLN A 213 0.06 -2.98 5.24
C GLN A 213 0.31 -1.50 5.53
N ARG A 214 0.75 -1.15 6.74
CA ARG A 214 1.00 0.25 7.13
C ARG A 214 2.32 0.39 7.89
N ASP A 215 3.02 1.47 7.63
CA ASP A 215 4.24 1.82 8.34
C ASP A 215 3.92 2.60 9.61
N TYR A 216 4.61 2.25 10.69
CA TYR A 216 4.53 2.94 11.96
C TYR A 216 5.94 3.15 12.50
N SER A 217 6.32 4.40 12.76
CA SER A 217 7.57 4.71 13.44
C SER A 217 7.58 4.06 14.82
N LEU A 218 8.73 3.50 15.17
CA LEU A 218 8.97 3.01 16.53
C LEU A 218 8.97 4.22 17.47
N ALA A 219 8.54 4.01 18.70
CA ALA A 219 8.37 5.08 19.70
C ALA A 219 9.11 4.79 21.02
N GLY A 220 9.68 3.59 21.17
CA GLY A 220 10.35 3.16 22.40
C GLY A 220 11.85 3.46 22.40
N ASP A 221 12.51 3.12 23.49
CA ASP A 221 13.97 3.23 23.61
C ASP A 221 14.67 2.25 22.64
N PRO A 222 15.51 2.71 21.70
CA PRO A 222 16.30 1.82 20.83
C PRO A 222 17.20 0.82 21.57
N ALA A 223 17.57 1.11 22.83
CA ALA A 223 18.35 0.20 23.66
C ALA A 223 17.51 -0.93 24.30
N ASP A 224 16.18 -0.82 24.29
CA ASP A 224 15.29 -1.86 24.81
C ASP A 224 15.07 -2.95 23.75
N ALA A 225 15.89 -4.00 23.83
CA ALA A 225 15.79 -5.17 22.94
C ALA A 225 14.62 -6.12 23.29
N ALA A 226 13.86 -5.85 24.35
CA ALA A 226 12.77 -6.73 24.79
C ALA A 226 11.45 -6.46 24.05
N LYS A 227 11.23 -5.24 23.56
CA LYS A 227 9.97 -4.86 22.91
C LYS A 227 10.14 -3.77 21.85
N TYR A 228 9.22 -3.77 20.90
CA TYR A 228 8.93 -2.61 20.06
C TYR A 228 7.71 -1.86 20.60
N VAL A 229 7.77 -0.53 20.57
CA VAL A 229 6.64 0.32 20.96
C VAL A 229 6.13 1.06 19.73
N LEU A 230 4.82 0.98 19.48
CA LEU A 230 4.15 1.69 18.39
C LEU A 230 3.08 2.63 18.96
N GLY A 231 3.03 3.86 18.43
CA GLY A 231 1.91 4.79 18.62
C GLY A 231 1.08 4.88 17.35
N ILE A 232 -0.23 4.61 17.43
CA ILE A 232 -1.09 4.55 16.25
C ILE A 232 -2.29 5.47 16.43
N GLN A 233 -2.37 6.52 15.60
CA GLN A 233 -3.52 7.41 15.52
C GLN A 233 -4.63 6.84 14.62
N ARG A 234 -5.88 7.07 15.01
CA ARG A 234 -7.09 6.62 14.34
C ARG A 234 -7.56 7.66 13.31
N GLU A 235 -7.16 7.44 12.06
CA GLU A 235 -7.70 8.20 10.92
C GLU A 235 -9.13 7.78 10.55
N SER A 236 -10.12 8.65 10.81
CA SER A 236 -11.55 8.37 10.55
C SER A 236 -11.91 8.39 9.06
N ALA A 237 -11.29 9.28 8.28
CA ALA A 237 -11.42 9.36 6.82
C ALA A 237 -10.37 8.53 6.07
N GLY A 238 -9.60 7.70 6.79
CA GLY A 238 -8.52 6.90 6.21
C GLY A 238 -9.02 5.67 5.45
N ARG A 239 -8.07 4.93 4.86
CA ARG A 239 -8.32 3.70 4.06
C ARG A 239 -8.83 2.48 4.87
N GLY A 240 -9.04 2.62 6.19
CA GLY A 240 -9.58 1.57 7.06
C GLY A 240 -8.59 0.82 7.96
N GLY A 241 -7.28 0.85 7.67
CA GLY A 241 -6.27 0.11 8.45
C GLY A 241 -6.18 0.54 9.93
N SER A 242 -6.08 1.84 10.21
CA SER A 242 -6.05 2.39 11.57
C SER A 242 -7.34 2.08 12.34
N LEU A 243 -8.51 2.19 11.69
CA LEU A 243 -9.80 1.84 12.27
C LEU A 243 -9.85 0.36 12.70
N LEU A 244 -9.33 -0.54 11.85
CA LEU A 244 -9.31 -1.97 12.13
C LEU A 244 -8.39 -2.31 13.32
N ILE A 245 -7.19 -1.72 13.37
CA ILE A 245 -6.27 -1.87 14.51
C ILE A 245 -6.97 -1.44 15.80
N HIS A 246 -7.50 -0.21 15.82
CA HIS A 246 -8.16 0.35 17.00
C HIS A 246 -9.31 -0.53 17.47
N ARG A 247 -10.14 -1.02 16.55
CA ARG A 247 -11.31 -1.85 16.86
C ARG A 247 -10.95 -3.24 17.37
N VAL A 248 -10.00 -3.94 16.75
CA VAL A 248 -9.86 -5.41 16.88
C VAL A 248 -8.58 -5.84 17.58
N PHE A 249 -7.53 -5.02 17.61
CA PHE A 249 -6.23 -5.46 18.12
C PHE A 249 -6.19 -5.37 19.64
N ARG A 250 -5.85 -6.47 20.30
CA ARG A 250 -5.85 -6.64 21.76
C ARG A 250 -4.62 -7.45 22.19
N PRO A 251 -4.20 -7.39 23.47
CA PRO A 251 -3.12 -8.23 23.98
C PRO A 251 -3.32 -9.71 23.66
N GLY A 252 -2.23 -10.41 23.37
CA GLY A 252 -2.21 -11.81 22.92
C GLY A 252 -2.45 -12.03 21.42
N ARG A 253 -2.88 -10.99 20.67
CA ARG A 253 -3.04 -11.10 19.22
C ARG A 253 -1.67 -11.21 18.54
N ARG A 254 -1.54 -12.19 17.64
CA ARG A 254 -0.36 -12.33 16.76
C ARG A 254 -0.48 -11.37 15.58
N VAL A 255 0.65 -10.76 15.24
CA VAL A 255 0.81 -9.85 14.09
C VAL A 255 2.11 -10.19 13.36
N PHE A 256 2.29 -9.70 12.14
CA PHE A 256 3.55 -9.81 11.41
C PHE A 256 4.07 -8.41 11.11
N VAL A 257 5.39 -8.25 11.24
CA VAL A 257 6.07 -7.00 10.91
C VAL A 257 7.30 -7.26 10.06
N THR A 258 7.72 -6.27 9.28
CA THR A 258 9.02 -6.27 8.62
C THR A 258 10.15 -6.01 9.64
N PRO A 259 11.41 -6.33 9.30
CA PRO A 259 12.56 -5.70 9.94
C PRO A 259 12.44 -4.17 9.97
N PRO A 260 12.99 -3.51 11.01
CA PRO A 260 13.07 -2.06 11.06
C PRO A 260 13.79 -1.50 9.82
N SER A 261 13.27 -0.39 9.29
CA SER A 261 13.90 0.41 8.25
C SER A 261 13.96 1.86 8.72
N ASN A 262 15.01 2.59 8.35
CA ASN A 262 15.20 3.97 8.78
C ASN A 262 15.35 4.92 7.59
N LEU A 263 14.37 5.79 7.43
CA LEU A 263 14.37 6.87 6.43
C LEU A 263 14.48 8.25 7.09
N PHE A 264 14.60 8.29 8.42
CA PHE A 264 14.69 9.50 9.20
C PHE A 264 15.83 9.40 10.23
N PRO A 265 17.07 9.12 9.78
CA PRO A 265 18.18 8.83 10.68
C PRO A 265 18.59 10.07 11.49
N LEU A 266 18.95 9.82 12.74
CA LEU A 266 19.52 10.80 13.64
C LEU A 266 21.02 11.01 13.36
N ASP A 267 21.47 12.27 13.31
CA ASP A 267 22.89 12.62 13.31
C ASP A 267 23.41 12.62 14.75
N GLU A 268 24.06 11.52 15.12
CA GLU A 268 24.62 11.32 16.47
C GLU A 268 25.88 12.17 16.75
N GLY A 269 26.44 12.80 15.71
CA GLY A 269 27.60 13.68 15.79
C GLY A 269 27.25 15.14 16.04
N ALA A 270 25.98 15.53 15.90
CA ALA A 270 25.54 16.90 16.08
C ALA A 270 25.84 17.41 17.51
N PRO A 271 26.41 18.63 17.66
CA PRO A 271 26.64 19.23 18.97
C PRO A 271 25.33 19.56 19.71
N PHE A 272 24.25 19.79 18.96
CA PHE A 272 22.91 20.07 19.47
C PHE A 272 21.84 19.58 18.50
N SER A 273 20.80 18.93 19.03
CA SER A 273 19.63 18.50 18.24
C SER A 273 18.32 19.09 18.78
N LEU A 274 17.55 19.73 17.92
CA LEU A 274 16.21 20.23 18.23
C LEU A 274 15.16 19.27 17.64
N LEU A 275 14.31 18.71 18.50
CA LEU A 275 13.29 17.74 18.11
C LEU A 275 11.90 18.37 18.28
N LEU A 276 11.10 18.43 17.21
CA LEU A 276 9.75 18.98 17.23
C LEU A 276 8.72 17.95 16.76
N GLY A 277 7.95 17.39 17.68
CA GLY A 277 6.87 16.45 17.38
C GLY A 277 5.51 17.12 17.36
N GLY A 278 4.72 16.92 16.31
CA GLY A 278 3.35 17.39 16.19
C GLY A 278 2.34 16.24 16.22
N GLY A 279 1.48 16.19 17.23
CA GLY A 279 0.46 15.13 17.36
C GLY A 279 1.09 13.73 17.46
N ILE A 280 0.73 12.81 16.56
CA ILE A 280 1.34 11.46 16.54
C ILE A 280 2.78 11.45 16.00
N GLY A 281 3.23 12.52 15.32
CA GLY A 281 4.62 12.69 14.87
C GLY A 281 5.65 12.77 16.00
N ILE A 282 5.21 12.72 17.26
CA ILE A 282 6.08 12.58 18.42
C ILE A 282 6.84 11.25 18.43
N THR A 283 6.31 10.18 17.81
CA THR A 283 6.87 8.82 17.90
C THR A 283 8.35 8.71 17.48
N PRO A 284 8.80 9.14 16.27
CA PRO A 284 10.22 9.11 15.93
C PRO A 284 11.06 10.01 16.84
N MET A 285 10.49 11.13 17.32
CA MET A 285 11.20 12.07 18.21
C MET A 285 11.52 11.43 19.57
N LEU A 286 10.66 10.56 20.09
CA LEU A 286 10.93 9.82 21.33
C LEU A 286 12.16 8.94 21.20
N THR A 287 12.26 8.17 20.09
CA THR A 287 13.43 7.31 19.85
C THR A 287 14.72 8.12 19.74
N MET A 288 14.67 9.31 19.13
CA MET A 288 15.80 10.23 19.02
C MET A 288 16.19 10.80 20.39
N ALA A 289 15.22 11.20 21.21
CA ALA A 289 15.47 11.70 22.56
C ALA A 289 16.12 10.63 23.46
N HIS A 290 15.63 9.39 23.42
CA HIS A 290 16.26 8.25 24.09
C HIS A 290 17.72 8.07 23.65
N ARG A 291 17.97 8.06 22.34
CA ARG A 291 19.31 7.86 21.79
C ARG A 291 20.27 8.98 22.15
N LEU A 292 19.86 10.24 22.01
CA LEU A 292 20.69 11.41 22.35
C LEU A 292 21.01 11.45 23.84
N HIS A 293 20.05 11.11 24.70
CA HIS A 293 20.29 10.99 26.14
C HIS A 293 21.30 9.89 26.47
N ALA A 294 21.15 8.70 25.89
CA ALA A 294 22.09 7.59 26.09
C ALA A 294 23.52 7.93 25.64
N LEU A 295 23.66 8.78 24.62
CA LEU A 295 24.94 9.28 24.12
C LEU A 295 25.48 10.50 24.88
N GLY A 296 24.71 11.07 25.82
CA GLY A 296 25.08 12.31 26.52
C GLY A 296 25.13 13.56 25.62
N ARG A 297 24.46 13.54 24.46
CA ARG A 297 24.39 14.68 23.52
C ARG A 297 23.41 15.74 24.02
N ASP A 298 23.63 17.00 23.67
CA ASP A 298 22.69 18.07 24.02
C ASP A 298 21.51 18.09 23.04
N PHE A 299 20.31 18.26 23.58
CA PHE A 299 19.09 18.30 22.77
C PHE A 299 17.93 18.96 23.52
N ARG A 300 16.91 19.36 22.77
CA ARG A 300 15.61 19.77 23.32
C ARG A 300 14.49 19.12 22.53
N LEU A 301 13.47 18.64 23.25
CA LEU A 301 12.25 18.08 22.68
C LEU A 301 11.07 19.02 22.93
N HIS A 302 10.41 19.44 21.86
CA HIS A 302 9.14 20.16 21.93
C HIS A 302 8.03 19.29 21.36
N TYR A 303 7.06 18.95 22.22
CA TYR A 303 5.89 18.19 21.83
C TYR A 303 4.68 19.10 21.71
N LEU A 304 4.16 19.29 20.50
CA LEU A 304 2.99 20.12 20.23
C LEU A 304 1.77 19.23 19.97
N ALA A 305 0.73 19.41 20.78
CA ALA A 305 -0.52 18.67 20.63
C ALA A 305 -1.73 19.59 20.75
N ARG A 306 -2.90 19.14 20.26
CA ARG A 306 -4.11 19.99 20.25
C ARG A 306 -4.69 20.16 21.65
N GLY A 307 -5.12 19.07 22.30
CA GLY A 307 -5.77 19.12 23.61
C GLY A 307 -5.22 18.11 24.61
N THR A 308 -5.05 16.86 24.20
CA THR A 308 -4.29 15.86 24.95
C THR A 308 -2.93 15.66 24.30
N ALA A 309 -1.95 15.24 25.09
CA ALA A 309 -0.61 14.88 24.65
C ALA A 309 -0.43 13.35 24.79
N PRO A 310 -0.84 12.54 23.80
CA PRO A 310 -0.45 11.13 23.74
C PRO A 310 1.06 10.97 23.98
N PHE A 311 1.48 10.02 24.81
CA PHE A 311 2.86 9.86 25.29
C PHE A 311 3.36 10.92 26.30
N GLY A 312 2.54 11.89 26.71
CA GLY A 312 2.93 12.90 27.70
C GLY A 312 3.39 12.31 29.05
N ALA A 313 2.73 11.25 29.52
CA ALA A 313 3.15 10.53 30.74
C ALA A 313 4.49 9.80 30.56
N GLU A 314 4.75 9.26 29.36
CA GLU A 314 6.01 8.58 29.03
C GLU A 314 7.16 9.59 28.97
N ILE A 315 6.94 10.74 28.33
CA ILE A 315 7.88 11.87 28.30
C ILE A 315 8.19 12.35 29.73
N ALA A 316 7.18 12.50 30.58
CA ALA A 316 7.38 12.96 31.96
C ALA A 316 8.12 11.95 32.85
N ALA A 317 8.04 10.65 32.53
CA ALA A 317 8.73 9.58 33.24
C ALA A 317 10.12 9.28 32.67
N ALA A 318 10.47 9.85 31.51
CA ALA A 318 11.75 9.60 30.85
C ALA A 318 12.92 10.23 31.63
N PRO A 319 14.12 9.64 31.60
CA PRO A 319 15.30 10.18 32.29
C PRO A 319 15.78 11.53 31.73
N TRP A 320 15.26 11.92 30.56
CA TRP A 320 15.53 13.19 29.89
C TRP A 320 14.34 14.16 29.93
N ALA A 321 13.36 13.94 30.82
CA ALA A 321 12.15 14.74 30.93
C ALA A 321 12.42 16.25 31.12
N ASP A 322 13.53 16.62 31.77
CA ASP A 322 13.99 17.99 31.97
C ASP A 322 14.35 18.72 30.65
N ARG A 323 14.60 17.95 29.58
CA ARG A 323 14.90 18.45 28.24
C ARG A 323 13.68 18.48 27.32
N ALA A 324 12.52 18.06 27.81
CA ALA A 324 11.28 17.99 27.05
C ALA A 324 10.26 19.02 27.55
N GLN A 325 9.52 19.61 26.61
CA GLN A 325 8.43 20.53 26.90
C GLN A 325 7.21 20.18 26.05
N THR A 326 6.07 20.01 26.72
CA THR A 326 4.79 19.73 26.06
C THR A 326 3.94 21.00 25.99
N HIS A 327 3.43 21.26 24.79
CA HIS A 327 2.68 22.46 24.43
C HIS A 327 1.29 22.07 23.93
N LEU A 328 0.25 22.40 24.69
CA LEU A 328 -1.14 22.08 24.34
C LEU A 328 -1.83 23.31 23.73
N LYS A 329 -2.25 23.21 22.47
CA LYS A 329 -2.82 24.33 21.71
C LYS A 329 -4.14 24.86 22.30
N THR A 330 -4.99 24.00 22.86
CA THR A 330 -6.33 24.38 23.34
C THR A 330 -6.38 24.74 24.82
N THR A 331 -5.42 24.30 25.62
CA THR A 331 -5.42 24.45 27.09
C THR A 331 -4.17 25.15 27.64
N GLY A 332 -3.09 25.23 26.85
CA GLY A 332 -1.85 25.89 27.21
C GLY A 332 -1.73 27.30 26.63
N PRO A 333 -0.67 28.03 27.00
CA PRO A 333 -0.38 29.33 26.42
C PRO A 333 -0.09 29.19 24.92
N ARG A 334 -0.42 30.23 24.14
CA ARG A 334 -0.06 30.26 22.73
C ARG A 334 1.46 30.29 22.61
N VAL A 335 2.00 29.29 21.92
CA VAL A 335 3.43 29.17 21.69
C VAL A 335 3.82 29.90 20.42
N ASP A 336 4.85 30.73 20.52
CA ASP A 336 5.51 31.34 19.37
C ASP A 336 6.63 30.41 18.92
N MET A 337 6.59 29.93 17.67
CA MET A 337 7.64 29.02 17.16
C MET A 337 9.02 29.68 17.21
N ARG A 338 9.09 31.01 17.12
CA ARG A 338 10.36 31.76 17.16
C ARG A 338 11.04 31.68 18.52
N THR A 339 10.32 31.36 19.60
CA THR A 339 10.92 31.18 20.93
C THR A 339 11.37 29.74 21.17
N LEU A 340 10.79 28.77 20.46
CA LEU A 340 11.17 27.35 20.55
C LEU A 340 12.38 27.01 19.69
N ILE A 341 12.44 27.61 18.50
CA ILE A 341 13.55 27.42 17.57
C ILE A 341 14.54 28.53 17.86
N PRO A 342 15.77 28.23 18.32
CA PRO A 342 16.80 29.25 18.53
C PRO A 342 17.52 29.59 17.22
N PRO A 343 18.31 30.69 17.17
CA PRO A 343 19.20 30.98 16.06
C PRO A 343 20.15 29.81 15.79
N TYR A 344 20.45 29.58 14.52
CA TYR A 344 21.33 28.48 14.14
C TYR A 344 22.72 28.62 14.77
N THR A 345 23.22 27.50 15.29
CA THR A 345 24.61 27.33 15.71
C THR A 345 25.29 26.27 14.83
N PRO A 346 26.57 26.45 14.46
CA PRO A 346 27.24 25.53 13.53
C PRO A 346 27.13 24.06 13.94
N GLY A 347 26.63 23.23 13.03
CA GLY A 347 26.48 21.78 13.21
C GLY A 347 25.19 21.35 13.91
N ALA A 348 24.39 22.28 14.46
CA ALA A 348 23.10 21.94 15.04
C ALA A 348 22.17 21.28 14.02
N LYS A 349 21.33 20.34 14.47
CA LYS A 349 20.33 19.66 13.63
C LYS A 349 18.92 19.85 14.17
N LEU A 350 17.96 19.97 13.28
CA LEU A 350 16.54 20.12 13.59
C LEU A 350 15.76 18.97 12.94
N TYR A 351 14.95 18.28 13.73
CA TYR A 351 14.09 17.19 13.30
C TYR A 351 12.64 17.55 13.58
N THR A 352 11.75 17.35 12.61
CA THR A 352 10.31 17.57 12.81
C THR A 352 9.45 16.49 12.15
N CYS A 353 8.35 16.11 12.81
CA CYS A 353 7.36 15.22 12.23
C CYS A 353 5.97 15.60 12.73
N GLY A 354 4.98 15.64 11.84
CA GLY A 354 3.60 15.99 12.17
C GLY A 354 2.76 16.28 10.93
N GLY A 355 1.71 17.09 11.08
CA GLY A 355 0.93 17.56 9.93
C GLY A 355 1.75 18.51 9.05
N ALA A 356 1.50 18.52 7.73
CA ALA A 356 2.26 19.31 6.75
C ALA A 356 2.42 20.78 7.16
N GLY A 357 1.31 21.49 7.41
CA GLY A 357 1.37 22.90 7.80
C GLY A 357 2.07 23.18 9.15
N PHE A 358 2.17 22.19 10.04
CA PHE A 358 3.00 22.32 11.25
C PHE A 358 4.49 22.25 10.88
N MET A 359 4.89 21.25 10.11
CA MET A 359 6.29 21.07 9.71
C MET A 359 6.79 22.20 8.82
N ASP A 360 5.94 22.69 7.90
CA ASP A 360 6.27 23.84 7.06
C ASP A 360 6.49 25.10 7.93
N GLY A 361 5.62 25.35 8.90
CA GLY A 361 5.81 26.46 9.85
C GLY A 361 7.07 26.35 10.71
N VAL A 362 7.48 25.12 11.08
CA VAL A 362 8.75 24.87 11.77
C VAL A 362 9.93 25.20 10.87
N PHE A 363 9.93 24.71 9.62
CA PHE A 363 11.02 24.95 8.67
C PHE A 363 11.14 26.42 8.27
N ASP A 364 10.03 27.09 8.01
CA ASP A 364 10.03 28.52 7.67
C ASP A 364 10.57 29.36 8.83
N THR A 365 10.22 29.01 10.07
CA THR A 365 10.76 29.67 11.26
C THR A 365 12.27 29.40 11.41
N ALA A 366 12.71 28.16 11.18
CA ALA A 366 14.13 27.80 11.26
C ALA A 366 14.96 28.53 10.18
N ARG A 367 14.48 28.59 8.94
CA ARG A 367 15.12 29.36 7.85
C ARG A 367 15.23 30.84 8.20
N ALA A 368 14.16 31.42 8.74
CA ALA A 368 14.18 32.80 9.22
C ALA A 368 15.20 33.04 10.36
N GLN A 369 15.62 31.96 11.05
CA GLN A 369 16.64 31.97 12.09
C GLN A 369 18.02 31.47 11.64
N GLY A 370 18.22 31.38 10.32
CA GLY A 370 19.52 31.09 9.71
C GLY A 370 19.91 29.62 9.67
N TRP A 371 18.97 28.69 9.90
CA TRP A 371 19.25 27.27 9.77
C TRP A 371 19.44 26.90 8.29
N PRO A 372 20.54 26.23 7.92
CA PRO A 372 20.77 25.76 6.55
C PRO A 372 19.94 24.50 6.26
N GLU A 373 19.61 24.25 4.99
CA GLU A 373 18.75 23.11 4.59
C GLU A 373 19.28 21.75 5.03
N ASP A 374 20.61 21.56 5.02
CA ASP A 374 21.25 20.31 5.45
C ASP A 374 21.17 20.06 6.96
N ALA A 375 20.79 21.07 7.74
CA ALA A 375 20.49 20.96 9.16
C ALA A 375 19.02 20.63 9.45
N LEU A 376 18.13 20.69 8.45
CA LEU A 376 16.69 20.49 8.62
C LEU A 376 16.27 19.11 8.10
N ALA A 377 15.64 18.31 8.95
CA ALA A 377 15.13 16.99 8.59
C ALA A 377 13.65 16.86 8.98
N ARG A 378 12.84 16.27 8.10
CA ARG A 378 11.42 15.99 8.36
C ARG A 378 10.97 14.65 7.83
N GLU A 379 9.98 14.05 8.48
CA GLU A 379 9.32 12.82 8.04
C GLU A 379 7.80 13.04 7.88
N TYR A 380 7.25 12.55 6.77
CA TYR A 380 5.82 12.62 6.46
C TYR A 380 5.14 11.27 6.71
N PHE A 381 4.07 11.28 7.51
CA PHE A 381 3.21 10.10 7.71
C PHE A 381 2.08 9.98 6.67
N ALA A 382 1.75 11.10 6.03
CA ALA A 382 0.78 11.18 4.94
C ALA A 382 1.37 12.06 3.84
N VAL A 383 1.01 11.74 2.61
CA VAL A 383 1.35 12.53 1.43
C VAL A 383 0.71 13.91 1.60
N PRO A 384 1.48 15.00 1.54
CA PRO A 384 0.93 16.34 1.52
C PRO A 384 0.00 16.55 0.33
N GLU A 385 -0.90 17.54 0.41
CA GLU A 385 -1.62 18.00 -0.77
C GLU A 385 -0.59 18.52 -1.79
N ALA A 386 -0.55 17.87 -2.95
CA ALA A 386 0.33 18.25 -4.03
C ALA A 386 -0.26 19.46 -4.78
N PRO A 387 0.59 20.35 -5.32
CA PRO A 387 0.17 21.30 -6.34
C PRO A 387 -0.53 20.60 -7.52
N ASP A 388 -1.35 21.33 -8.26
CA ASP A 388 -1.91 20.87 -9.53
C ASP A 388 -0.78 20.78 -10.57
N TRP A 389 -0.06 19.66 -10.54
CA TRP A 389 1.03 19.39 -11.47
C TRP A 389 0.49 19.11 -12.87
N VAL A 390 1.19 19.65 -13.88
CA VAL A 390 0.98 19.24 -15.27
C VAL A 390 1.90 18.07 -15.58
N ASN A 391 1.37 16.98 -16.12
CA ASN A 391 2.17 15.85 -16.53
C ASN A 391 2.51 15.93 -18.01
N HIS A 392 3.80 15.87 -18.32
CA HIS A 392 4.29 15.70 -19.68
C HIS A 392 4.84 14.28 -19.89
N PRO A 393 4.71 13.71 -21.10
CA PRO A 393 5.39 12.47 -21.44
C PRO A 393 6.91 12.67 -21.43
N PHE A 394 7.67 11.63 -21.09
CA PHE A 394 9.14 11.67 -21.05
C PHE A 394 9.72 10.28 -21.29
N THR A 395 11.05 10.18 -21.40
CA THR A 395 11.75 8.90 -21.62
C THR A 395 12.73 8.62 -20.50
N LEU A 396 12.73 7.41 -19.94
CA LEU A 396 13.78 6.92 -19.05
C LEU A 396 14.88 6.23 -19.87
N ARG A 397 16.11 6.73 -19.77
CA ARG A 397 17.31 6.06 -20.31
C ARG A 397 17.92 5.20 -19.22
N LEU A 398 17.84 3.88 -19.36
CA LEU A 398 18.46 2.94 -18.42
C LEU A 398 19.94 2.81 -18.76
N THR A 399 20.82 3.36 -17.93
CA THR A 399 22.25 3.49 -18.24
C THR A 399 22.97 2.14 -18.26
N GLN A 400 22.51 1.13 -17.51
CA GLN A 400 23.17 -0.18 -17.44
C GLN A 400 22.79 -1.06 -18.63
N SER A 401 21.54 -0.98 -19.08
CA SER A 401 21.03 -1.78 -20.21
C SER A 401 21.01 -1.04 -21.56
N GLY A 402 21.17 0.28 -21.56
CA GLY A 402 21.07 1.14 -22.75
C GLY A 402 19.66 1.30 -23.32
N ARG A 403 18.63 0.77 -22.64
CA ARG A 403 17.24 0.80 -23.10
C ARG A 403 16.58 2.14 -22.83
N ASP A 404 15.73 2.57 -23.76
CA ASP A 404 14.83 3.70 -23.59
C ASP A 404 13.41 3.23 -23.30
N ILE A 405 12.84 3.71 -22.21
CA ILE A 405 11.49 3.36 -21.76
C ILE A 405 10.61 4.62 -21.79
N PRO A 406 9.61 4.69 -22.68
CA PRO A 406 8.69 5.83 -22.72
C PRO A 406 7.76 5.81 -21.50
N VAL A 407 7.52 6.98 -20.92
CA VAL A 407 6.61 7.19 -19.79
C VAL A 407 5.51 8.16 -20.23
N ALA A 408 4.26 7.69 -20.29
CA ALA A 408 3.12 8.50 -20.67
C ALA A 408 2.74 9.54 -19.61
N ALA A 409 1.97 10.58 -19.98
CA ALA A 409 1.55 11.64 -19.07
C ALA A 409 0.65 11.14 -17.92
N ASP A 410 -0.17 10.12 -18.18
CA ASP A 410 -1.08 9.47 -17.24
C ASP A 410 -0.45 8.28 -16.48
N GLN A 411 0.86 8.07 -16.65
CA GLN A 411 1.58 6.91 -16.11
C GLN A 411 2.80 7.36 -15.29
N SER A 412 3.09 6.66 -14.19
CA SER A 412 4.32 6.83 -13.42
C SER A 412 5.51 6.09 -14.06
N ALA A 413 6.73 6.50 -13.73
CA ALA A 413 7.93 5.82 -14.20
C ALA A 413 8.00 4.36 -13.69
N THR A 414 7.57 4.09 -12.45
CA THR A 414 7.48 2.70 -11.94
C THR A 414 6.49 1.83 -12.71
N GLU A 415 5.35 2.38 -13.15
CA GLU A 415 4.38 1.65 -13.97
C GLU A 415 4.91 1.38 -15.38
N ALA A 416 5.60 2.36 -15.99
CA ALA A 416 6.24 2.19 -17.29
C ALA A 416 7.33 1.11 -17.25
N LEU A 417 8.21 1.14 -16.25
CA LEU A 417 9.25 0.13 -16.07
C LEU A 417 8.65 -1.27 -15.86
N ALA A 418 7.60 -1.39 -15.05
CA ALA A 418 6.89 -2.64 -14.83
C ALA A 418 6.25 -3.18 -16.12
N ALA A 419 5.65 -2.30 -16.95
CA ALA A 419 5.09 -2.66 -18.25
C ALA A 419 6.16 -3.18 -19.24
N HIS A 420 7.42 -2.79 -19.04
CA HIS A 420 8.56 -3.25 -19.83
C HIS A 420 9.40 -4.35 -19.16
N GLY A 421 8.85 -4.98 -18.11
CA GLY A 421 9.44 -6.13 -17.41
C GLY A 421 10.66 -5.79 -16.55
N ILE A 422 10.85 -4.52 -16.19
CA ILE A 422 11.98 -4.06 -15.36
C ILE A 422 11.49 -3.93 -13.92
N ALA A 423 12.06 -4.75 -13.03
CA ALA A 423 11.69 -4.77 -11.63
C ALA A 423 12.37 -3.62 -10.86
N VAL A 424 11.56 -2.70 -10.33
CA VAL A 424 12.00 -1.70 -9.35
C VAL A 424 11.25 -1.91 -8.04
N PRO A 425 11.95 -1.99 -6.90
CA PRO A 425 11.28 -2.04 -5.59
C PRO A 425 10.30 -0.88 -5.46
N THR A 426 9.02 -1.19 -5.21
CA THR A 426 7.94 -0.19 -5.09
C THR A 426 7.07 -0.56 -3.89
N LYS A 427 6.65 0.45 -3.11
CA LYS A 427 5.87 0.26 -1.87
C LYS A 427 4.68 1.20 -1.74
N CYS A 428 4.91 2.49 -1.47
CA CYS A 428 3.81 3.44 -1.22
C CYS A 428 3.14 3.94 -2.52
N SER A 429 3.89 4.00 -3.63
CA SER A 429 3.50 4.65 -4.89
C SER A 429 3.11 6.13 -4.79
N ASP A 430 3.33 6.77 -3.64
CA ASP A 430 2.93 8.16 -3.38
C ASP A 430 4.11 9.07 -2.97
N GLY A 431 5.36 8.63 -3.17
CA GLY A 431 6.54 9.48 -2.97
C GLY A 431 7.01 9.70 -1.52
N ILE A 432 6.49 8.95 -0.55
CA ILE A 432 6.82 9.15 0.88
C ILE A 432 7.76 8.09 1.48
N CYS A 433 7.89 6.91 0.86
CA CYS A 433 8.64 5.79 1.44
C CYS A 433 10.06 5.59 0.90
N GLY A 434 10.47 6.31 -0.14
CA GLY A 434 11.82 6.20 -0.72
C GLY A 434 12.21 4.86 -1.38
N VAL A 435 11.38 3.82 -1.31
CA VAL A 435 11.73 2.45 -1.78
C VAL A 435 12.07 2.39 -3.28
N CYS A 436 11.41 3.19 -4.12
CA CYS A 436 11.66 3.26 -5.56
C CYS A 436 12.72 4.31 -5.96
N ALA A 437 13.61 4.66 -5.04
CA ALA A 437 14.72 5.57 -5.30
C ALA A 437 15.80 4.90 -6.17
N VAL A 438 16.24 5.58 -7.22
CA VAL A 438 17.36 5.15 -8.08
C VAL A 438 18.33 6.30 -8.30
N THR A 439 19.59 5.99 -8.65
CA THR A 439 20.57 7.01 -9.05
C THR A 439 20.22 7.56 -10.44
N HIS A 440 20.43 8.86 -10.67
CA HIS A 440 20.26 9.51 -11.97
C HIS A 440 21.46 10.37 -12.36
N HIS A 441 21.53 10.71 -13.65
CA HIS A 441 22.59 11.57 -14.22
C HIS A 441 22.07 12.88 -14.81
N ALA A 442 20.85 13.31 -14.44
CA ALA A 442 20.24 14.56 -14.91
C ALA A 442 19.67 15.42 -13.77
N PRO A 443 20.51 16.03 -12.91
CA PRO A 443 20.07 16.80 -11.75
C PRO A 443 19.14 17.98 -12.07
N GLU A 444 19.34 18.64 -13.21
CA GLU A 444 18.49 19.77 -13.63
C GLU A 444 17.26 19.34 -14.44
N GLY A 445 17.23 18.09 -14.91
CA GLY A 445 16.19 17.55 -15.79
C GLY A 445 14.99 16.94 -15.06
N ILE A 446 14.97 16.97 -13.72
CA ILE A 446 13.96 16.29 -12.91
C ILE A 446 13.03 17.30 -12.23
N GLU A 447 11.75 16.96 -12.25
CA GLU A 447 10.74 17.54 -11.37
C GLU A 447 10.48 16.56 -10.22
N HIS A 448 11.13 16.84 -9.08
CA HIS A 448 10.98 16.03 -7.88
C HIS A 448 9.63 16.28 -7.23
N ARG A 449 8.81 15.23 -7.17
CA ARG A 449 7.48 15.26 -6.55
C ARG A 449 7.39 14.36 -5.31
N ASP A 450 8.53 13.93 -4.80
CA ASP A 450 8.64 13.16 -3.58
C ASP A 450 8.78 14.06 -2.35
N TYR A 451 8.64 13.44 -1.18
CA TYR A 451 8.74 14.11 0.12
C TYR A 451 9.77 13.45 1.04
N VAL A 452 10.67 12.63 0.46
CA VAL A 452 11.59 11.76 1.21
C VAL A 452 13.06 12.06 0.92
N LEU A 453 13.40 12.53 -0.28
CA LEU A 453 14.78 12.89 -0.61
C LEU A 453 15.12 14.30 -0.14
N SER A 454 16.25 14.44 0.54
CA SER A 454 16.86 15.74 0.84
C SER A 454 17.30 16.47 -0.42
N ALA A 455 17.53 17.79 -0.34
CA ALA A 455 18.03 18.59 -1.47
C ALA A 455 19.33 18.02 -2.06
N ARG A 456 20.25 17.56 -1.20
CA ARG A 456 21.50 16.91 -1.61
C ARG A 456 21.26 15.56 -2.28
N GLU A 457 20.34 14.74 -1.76
CA GLU A 457 20.03 13.46 -2.40
C GLU A 457 19.38 13.65 -3.77
N ARG A 458 18.56 14.68 -3.96
CA ARG A 458 17.95 15.03 -5.26
C ARG A 458 18.97 15.43 -6.33
N GLU A 459 20.23 15.71 -5.97
CA GLU A 459 21.29 15.92 -6.94
C GLU A 459 21.71 14.63 -7.66
N SER A 460 21.42 13.46 -7.08
CA SER A 460 21.88 12.17 -7.59
C SER A 460 20.84 11.05 -7.55
N ARG A 461 19.71 11.23 -6.87
CA ARG A 461 18.67 10.21 -6.68
C ARG A 461 17.28 10.73 -7.03
N VAL A 462 16.45 9.87 -7.60
CA VAL A 462 15.07 10.18 -7.99
C VAL A 462 14.10 9.11 -7.52
N ILE A 463 12.93 9.52 -7.04
CA ILE A 463 11.82 8.63 -6.65
C ILE A 463 10.90 8.41 -7.85
N LEU A 464 10.96 7.20 -8.43
CA LEU A 464 10.34 6.90 -9.73
C LEU A 464 8.79 6.78 -9.70
N CYS A 465 8.16 6.64 -8.53
CA CYS A 465 6.70 6.47 -8.51
C CYS A 465 5.92 7.78 -8.67
N CYS A 466 6.56 8.93 -8.44
CA CYS A 466 5.90 10.24 -8.50
C CYS A 466 6.69 11.30 -9.26
N SER A 467 8.02 11.24 -9.27
CA SER A 467 8.85 12.24 -9.95
C SER A 467 8.82 12.05 -11.46
N ARG A 468 9.02 13.14 -12.21
CA ARG A 468 8.97 13.16 -13.67
C ARG A 468 10.17 13.91 -14.25
N ALA A 469 10.34 13.85 -15.58
CA ALA A 469 11.18 14.83 -16.25
C ALA A 469 10.54 16.22 -16.16
N ARG A 470 11.39 17.25 -16.06
CA ARG A 470 10.96 18.66 -15.94
C ARG A 470 10.37 19.20 -17.24
N GLU A 471 10.87 18.73 -18.38
CA GLU A 471 10.46 19.21 -19.71
C GLU A 471 9.66 18.15 -20.47
N ASP A 472 8.82 18.63 -21.38
CA ASP A 472 8.06 17.78 -22.30
C ASP A 472 8.99 17.03 -23.25
N GLY A 473 8.83 15.72 -23.34
CA GLY A 473 9.72 14.84 -24.09
C GLY A 473 11.12 14.69 -23.47
N GLY A 474 11.32 15.13 -22.23
CA GLY A 474 12.61 15.07 -21.54
C GLY A 474 13.19 13.65 -21.47
N LEU A 475 14.52 13.55 -21.48
CA LEU A 475 15.23 12.29 -21.30
C LEU A 475 15.84 12.23 -19.90
N LEU A 476 15.44 11.24 -19.11
CA LEU A 476 15.88 11.05 -17.74
C LEU A 476 16.79 9.79 -17.63
N PRO A 477 18.12 9.95 -17.62
CA PRO A 477 19.07 8.86 -17.41
C PRO A 477 19.10 8.38 -15.97
N VAL A 478 18.89 7.07 -15.75
CA VAL A 478 18.88 6.41 -14.43
C VAL A 478 19.67 5.11 -14.42
N ASP A 479 20.25 4.75 -13.28
CA ASP A 479 21.04 3.53 -13.09
C ASP A 479 20.17 2.29 -12.88
N LEU A 480 19.64 1.77 -13.98
CA LEU A 480 18.84 0.53 -14.08
C LEU A 480 19.24 -0.31 -15.30
#